data_AF-A0A9W8MPW2-F1
#
_entry.id   AF-A0A9W8MPW2-F1
#
_cell.length_a   1.000
_cell.length_b   1.000
_cell.length_c   1.000
_cell.angle_alpha   90.00
_cell.angle_beta   90.00
_cell.angle_gamma   90.00
#
_symmetry.space_group_name_H-M   'P 1'
#
loop_
_entity.id
_entity.type
_entity.pdbx_description
1 polymer ?
#
loop_
_entity_poly.entity_id
_entity_poly.type
_entity_poly.pdbx_seq_one_letter_code
_entity_poly.pdbx_strand_id
1 'polypeptide(L)'
;MSFKASTLLVLLAAISVLAAPVRSAPAFQLRHEGHDDSVSTTASASATAAPAATPGGFSLKQNALDAQKLNAKFKQLSEGDACDNGEMACINGQFAQCAFGKWQLTTCAGGLRCYALPLVNRAGTTIVCDTQEDSLRRFEAAGVTGGTTGNDNTTDTSTSTTTPTTDDQDGADDCDDDVGYPQRAELRQTSILYNDV
;
A
#
# COMPACT_ATOMS: atom_id res chain seq x y z
N MET A 1 -29.21 22.40 -27.17
CA MET A 1 -28.64 23.73 -26.86
C MET A 1 -29.58 24.43 -25.89
N SER A 2 -29.26 24.44 -24.59
CA SER A 2 -30.02 25.21 -23.59
C SER A 2 -29.06 25.63 -22.48
N PHE A 3 -28.54 26.84 -22.60
CA PHE A 3 -27.78 27.53 -21.56
C PHE A 3 -28.77 28.26 -20.64
N LYS A 4 -28.67 28.03 -19.32
CA LYS A 4 -29.20 28.96 -18.33
C LYS A 4 -28.11 29.26 -17.30
N ALA A 5 -27.61 30.48 -17.40
CA ALA A 5 -26.79 31.15 -16.42
C ALA A 5 -27.53 31.32 -15.10
N SER A 6 -26.81 31.20 -13.99
CA SER A 6 -27.16 31.88 -12.74
C SER A 6 -25.87 32.15 -11.96
N THR A 7 -25.27 33.28 -12.33
CA THR A 7 -24.21 33.98 -11.60
C THR A 7 -24.90 34.95 -10.63
N LEU A 8 -24.70 34.81 -9.32
CA LEU A 8 -24.57 35.87 -8.30
C LEU A 8 -24.92 35.32 -6.91
N LEU A 9 -23.90 35.05 -6.09
CA LEU A 9 -23.91 35.44 -4.68
C LEU A 9 -22.47 35.39 -4.16
N VAL A 10 -21.89 36.58 -4.08
CA VAL A 10 -20.55 36.90 -3.62
C VAL A 10 -20.68 37.53 -2.23
N LEU A 11 -19.73 37.21 -1.33
CA LEU A 11 -19.37 37.85 -0.04
C LEU A 11 -20.19 37.52 1.22
N LEU A 12 -19.56 36.81 2.18
CA LEU A 12 -19.13 37.31 3.51
C LEU A 12 -19.06 36.19 4.58
N ALA A 13 -17.84 35.82 4.98
CA ALA A 13 -17.46 35.43 6.35
C ALA A 13 -15.93 35.24 6.36
N ALA A 14 -15.16 36.30 6.59
CA ALA A 14 -14.73 36.75 7.92
C ALA A 14 -13.76 35.76 8.61
N ILE A 15 -12.49 36.11 8.43
CA ILE A 15 -11.28 35.69 9.12
C ILE A 15 -11.51 35.46 10.63
N SER A 16 -11.09 34.30 11.14
CA SER A 16 -10.83 34.08 12.57
C SER A 16 -9.46 33.43 12.73
N VAL A 17 -8.42 34.27 12.75
CA VAL A 17 -7.10 33.90 13.25
C VAL A 17 -7.19 33.96 14.78
N LEU A 18 -7.25 32.80 15.43
CA LEU A 18 -7.05 32.69 16.87
C LEU A 18 -5.75 31.94 17.12
N ALA A 19 -4.86 32.66 17.78
CA ALA A 19 -3.56 32.24 18.26
C ALA A 19 -3.64 30.94 19.09
N ALA A 20 -2.78 29.98 18.77
CA ALA A 20 -2.44 28.89 19.66
C ALA A 20 -1.02 29.11 20.22
N PRO A 21 -0.79 28.83 21.52
CA PRO A 21 0.41 29.22 22.25
C PRO A 21 1.66 28.41 21.85
N VAL A 22 2.77 29.12 21.65
CA VAL A 22 4.11 28.55 21.58
C VAL A 22 4.50 28.04 22.99
N ARG A 23 4.48 26.72 23.17
CA ARG A 23 5.04 25.96 24.30
C ARG A 23 5.73 24.74 23.66
N SER A 24 6.98 24.38 23.90
CA SER A 24 7.98 24.78 24.87
C SER A 24 9.35 24.41 24.29
N ALA A 25 10.40 25.18 24.59
CA ALA A 25 11.77 24.81 24.31
C ALA A 25 12.21 23.63 25.20
N PRO A 26 13.01 22.66 24.71
CA PRO A 26 13.67 21.69 25.56
C PRO A 26 14.81 22.38 26.33
N ALA A 27 14.75 22.30 27.66
CA ALA A 27 15.85 22.69 28.52
C ALA A 27 17.04 21.73 28.29
N PHE A 28 18.16 22.28 27.82
CA PHE A 28 19.46 21.61 27.89
C PHE A 28 19.82 21.40 29.36
N GLN A 29 19.68 20.18 29.86
CA GLN A 29 20.24 19.79 31.15
C GLN A 29 21.73 19.50 30.94
N LEU A 30 22.58 20.45 31.34
CA LEU A 30 24.01 20.23 31.53
C LEU A 30 24.17 19.19 32.64
N ARG A 31 24.75 18.03 32.30
CA ARG A 31 25.18 17.03 33.28
C ARG A 31 26.38 17.59 34.05
N HIS A 32 26.17 17.96 35.30
CA HIS A 32 27.23 18.31 36.25
C HIS A 32 27.44 17.12 37.19
N GLU A 33 28.66 16.61 37.24
CA GLU A 33 29.09 15.56 38.17
C GLU A 33 29.52 16.24 39.48
N GLY A 34 28.92 15.86 40.61
CA GLY A 34 29.23 16.43 41.92
C GLY A 34 28.66 15.59 43.05
N HIS A 35 29.54 15.23 43.97
CA HIS A 35 29.46 14.25 45.05
C HIS A 35 28.94 14.86 46.37
N ASP A 36 28.58 13.96 47.29
CA ASP A 36 28.38 14.06 48.74
C ASP A 36 27.00 14.34 49.37
N ASP A 37 26.85 13.64 50.49
CA ASP A 37 25.67 13.14 51.18
C ASP A 37 24.74 14.20 51.81
N SER A 38 23.43 13.91 51.75
CA SER A 38 22.50 14.19 52.85
C SER A 38 21.23 13.36 52.69
N VAL A 39 21.09 12.37 53.57
CA VAL A 39 19.88 11.58 53.78
C VAL A 39 18.77 12.52 54.25
N SER A 40 17.75 12.69 53.41
CA SER A 40 16.47 13.27 53.83
C SER A 40 15.35 12.38 53.29
N THR A 41 14.87 11.50 54.17
CA THR A 41 13.80 10.54 53.93
C THR A 41 12.46 11.28 53.85
N THR A 42 12.08 11.69 52.65
CA THR A 42 10.71 12.12 52.36
C THR A 42 10.09 11.07 51.46
N ALA A 43 9.09 10.34 51.98
CA ALA A 43 8.34 9.36 51.24
C ALA A 43 7.54 10.05 50.12
N SER A 44 8.12 10.15 48.93
CA SER A 44 7.38 10.46 47.71
C SER A 44 6.66 9.19 47.27
N ALA A 45 5.34 9.26 47.19
CA ALA A 45 4.53 8.23 46.56
C ALA A 45 5.07 7.98 45.14
N SER A 46 5.56 6.77 44.90
CA SER A 46 5.89 6.28 43.57
C SER A 46 4.61 6.20 42.75
N ALA A 47 4.27 7.29 42.05
CA ALA A 47 3.45 7.16 40.87
C ALA A 47 4.27 6.34 39.87
N THR A 48 3.91 5.09 39.68
CA THR A 48 4.30 4.31 38.52
C THR A 48 3.83 5.12 37.31
N ALA A 49 4.72 5.95 36.76
CA ALA A 49 4.51 6.52 35.45
C ALA A 49 4.37 5.31 34.52
N ALA A 50 3.16 5.09 34.01
CA ALA A 50 2.96 4.18 32.90
C ALA A 50 3.99 4.57 31.83
N PRO A 51 4.67 3.60 31.20
CA PRO A 51 5.58 3.94 30.11
C PRO A 51 4.79 4.79 29.12
N ALA A 52 5.24 6.02 28.90
CA ALA A 52 4.72 6.82 27.81
C ALA A 52 4.88 5.93 26.57
N ALA A 53 3.76 5.58 25.93
CA ALA A 53 3.82 4.86 24.67
C ALA A 53 4.64 5.73 23.72
N THR A 54 5.90 5.33 23.49
CA THR A 54 6.63 5.77 22.31
C THR A 54 5.67 5.58 21.15
N PRO A 55 5.34 6.61 20.35
CA PRO A 55 4.48 6.44 19.19
C PRO A 55 5.01 5.24 18.39
N GLY A 56 4.23 4.16 18.45
CA GLY A 56 4.72 2.80 18.25
C GLY A 56 5.16 2.55 16.83
N GLY A 57 5.99 1.53 16.65
CA GLY A 57 6.33 1.01 15.32
C GLY A 57 5.08 0.74 14.48
N PHE A 58 5.23 0.79 13.15
CA PHE A 58 4.13 0.51 12.24
C PHE A 58 3.89 -1.00 12.12
N SER A 59 2.64 -1.38 11.82
CA SER A 59 2.27 -2.77 11.52
C SER A 59 2.13 -2.95 10.02
N LEU A 60 3.00 -3.76 9.42
CA LEU A 60 2.91 -4.12 8.00
C LEU A 60 1.57 -4.80 7.68
N LYS A 61 1.08 -5.65 8.58
CA LYS A 61 -0.23 -6.29 8.45
C LYS A 61 -1.37 -5.26 8.42
N GLN A 62 -1.30 -4.23 9.25
CA GLN A 62 -2.31 -3.17 9.25
C GLN A 62 -2.27 -2.38 7.93
N ASN A 63 -1.09 -2.04 7.44
CA ASN A 63 -0.92 -1.39 6.14
C ASN A 63 -1.54 -2.23 5.01
N ALA A 64 -1.41 -3.55 5.06
CA ALA A 64 -1.96 -4.45 4.05
C ALA A 64 -3.49 -4.51 4.12
N LEU A 65 -4.08 -4.59 5.32
CA LEU A 65 -5.55 -4.52 5.48
C LEU A 65 -6.11 -3.19 4.97
N ASP A 66 -5.40 -2.09 5.19
CA ASP A 66 -5.85 -0.78 4.71
C ASP A 66 -5.67 -0.64 3.19
N ALA A 67 -4.62 -1.21 2.62
CA ALA A 67 -4.45 -1.31 1.18
C ALA A 67 -5.54 -2.16 0.51
N GLN A 68 -5.96 -3.28 1.14
CA GLN A 68 -7.08 -4.10 0.66
C GLN A 68 -8.38 -3.31 0.59
N LYS A 69 -8.70 -2.54 1.64
CA LYS A 69 -9.88 -1.66 1.65
C LYS A 69 -9.82 -0.61 0.55
N LEU A 70 -8.64 -0.02 0.33
CA LEU A 70 -8.44 0.97 -0.74
C LEU A 70 -8.67 0.35 -2.11
N ASN A 71 -8.07 -0.81 -2.40
CA ASN A 71 -8.28 -1.51 -3.68
C ASN A 71 -9.76 -1.91 -3.87
N ALA A 72 -10.43 -2.38 -2.82
CA ALA A 72 -11.85 -2.69 -2.86
C ALA A 72 -12.70 -1.44 -3.16
N LYS A 73 -12.37 -0.29 -2.55
CA LYS A 73 -13.01 1.00 -2.86
C LYS A 73 -12.77 1.40 -4.31
N PHE A 74 -11.55 1.25 -4.81
CA PHE A 74 -11.22 1.63 -6.19
C PHE A 74 -11.98 0.82 -7.24
N LYS A 75 -12.32 -0.45 -6.96
CA LYS A 75 -13.18 -1.25 -7.84
C LYS A 75 -14.59 -0.70 -8.02
N GLN A 76 -15.04 0.19 -7.14
CA GLN A 76 -16.35 0.84 -7.22
C GLN A 76 -16.28 2.19 -7.96
N LEU A 77 -15.08 2.69 -8.27
CA LEU A 77 -14.89 3.95 -8.96
C LEU A 77 -14.87 3.77 -10.47
N SER A 78 -15.42 4.76 -11.16
CA SER A 78 -15.39 4.90 -12.61
C SER A 78 -14.78 6.24 -13.02
N GLU A 79 -14.28 6.34 -14.25
CA GLU A 79 -13.71 7.58 -14.80
C GLU A 79 -14.69 8.76 -14.76
N GLY A 80 -15.99 8.48 -14.90
CA GLY A 80 -17.05 9.49 -14.89
C GLY A 80 -17.38 10.05 -13.51
N ASP A 81 -16.91 9.43 -12.44
CA ASP A 81 -17.25 9.83 -11.08
C ASP A 81 -16.68 11.22 -10.74
N ALA A 82 -17.37 11.94 -9.86
CA ALA A 82 -16.81 13.14 -9.26
C ALA A 82 -15.78 12.75 -8.19
N CYS A 83 -14.76 13.58 -8.02
CA CYS A 83 -13.68 13.37 -7.06
C CYS A 83 -13.19 14.71 -6.51
N ASP A 84 -12.43 14.66 -5.41
CA ASP A 84 -11.83 15.86 -4.82
C ASP A 84 -10.41 16.08 -5.36
N ASN A 85 -10.06 17.34 -5.64
CA ASN A 85 -8.76 17.68 -6.22
C ASN A 85 -7.59 17.11 -5.41
N GLY A 86 -6.68 16.42 -6.10
CA GLY A 86 -5.51 15.80 -5.49
C GLY A 86 -5.75 14.39 -4.95
N GLU A 87 -6.98 13.87 -4.96
CA GLU A 87 -7.23 12.45 -4.70
C GLU A 87 -6.51 11.58 -5.74
N MET A 88 -6.10 10.39 -5.30
CA MET A 88 -5.47 9.38 -6.15
C MET A 88 -6.19 8.04 -5.99
N ALA A 89 -6.31 7.30 -7.08
CA ALA A 89 -7.00 6.02 -7.12
C ALA A 89 -6.42 5.11 -8.20
N CYS A 90 -6.90 3.86 -8.22
CA CYS A 90 -6.66 2.92 -9.30
C CYS A 90 -7.96 2.58 -10.02
N ILE A 91 -8.25 3.24 -11.14
CA ILE A 91 -9.51 3.02 -11.88
C ILE A 91 -9.21 2.11 -13.07
N ASN A 92 -9.90 0.96 -13.16
CA ASN A 92 -9.70 -0.04 -14.21
C ASN A 92 -8.23 -0.51 -14.36
N GLY A 93 -7.45 -0.49 -13.27
CA GLY A 93 -6.02 -0.83 -13.28
C GLY A 93 -5.11 0.28 -13.81
N GLN A 94 -5.63 1.47 -14.08
CA GLN A 94 -4.85 2.66 -14.45
C GLN A 94 -4.67 3.56 -13.22
N PHE A 95 -3.54 4.29 -13.18
CA PHE A 95 -3.35 5.31 -12.16
C PHE A 95 -4.30 6.48 -12.44
N ALA A 96 -5.08 6.89 -11.46
CA ALA A 96 -5.99 8.01 -11.57
C ALA A 96 -5.61 9.10 -10.58
N GLN A 97 -5.52 10.34 -11.06
CA GLN A 97 -5.40 11.52 -10.21
C GLN A 97 -6.59 12.44 -10.47
N CYS A 98 -7.23 12.92 -9.40
CA CYS A 98 -8.32 13.86 -9.55
C CYS A 98 -7.81 15.26 -9.82
N ALA A 99 -8.24 15.85 -10.93
CA ALA A 99 -8.02 17.24 -11.26
C ALA A 99 -9.31 17.89 -11.78
N PHE A 100 -9.62 19.08 -11.27
CA PHE A 100 -10.83 19.84 -11.59
C PHE A 100 -12.13 19.06 -11.39
N GLY A 101 -12.17 18.18 -10.38
CA GLY A 101 -13.35 17.38 -10.03
C GLY A 101 -13.62 16.19 -10.95
N LYS A 102 -12.61 15.75 -11.71
CA LYS A 102 -12.66 14.63 -12.67
C LYS A 102 -11.39 13.79 -12.58
N TRP A 103 -11.54 12.48 -12.74
CA TRP A 103 -10.40 11.56 -12.78
C TRP A 103 -9.60 11.72 -14.07
N GLN A 104 -8.31 11.98 -13.95
CA GLN A 104 -7.35 11.94 -15.04
C GLN A 104 -6.62 10.60 -14.97
N LEU A 105 -6.85 9.74 -15.96
CA LEU A 105 -6.29 8.39 -15.99
C LEU A 105 -4.95 8.38 -16.75
N THR A 106 -3.98 7.66 -16.20
CA THR A 106 -2.68 7.39 -16.80
C THR A 106 -2.43 5.89 -16.77
N THR A 107 -2.28 5.29 -17.94
CA THR A 107 -1.99 3.86 -18.07
C THR A 107 -0.60 3.56 -17.51
N CYS A 108 -0.51 2.50 -16.73
CA CYS A 108 0.76 1.96 -16.25
C CYS A 108 1.58 1.38 -17.42
N ALA A 109 2.89 1.61 -17.43
CA ALA A 109 3.78 1.12 -18.48
C ALA A 109 3.89 -0.43 -18.46
N GLY A 110 4.28 -1.03 -19.59
CA GLY A 110 4.73 -2.43 -19.63
C GLY A 110 3.70 -3.48 -19.21
N GLY A 111 2.39 -3.22 -19.38
CA GLY A 111 1.34 -4.14 -18.96
C GLY A 111 1.13 -4.23 -17.44
N LEU A 112 1.80 -3.35 -16.67
CA LEU A 112 1.58 -3.21 -15.24
C LEU A 112 0.17 -2.67 -14.96
N ARG A 113 -0.27 -2.81 -13.71
CA ARG A 113 -1.58 -2.34 -13.24
C ARG A 113 -1.40 -1.55 -11.94
N CYS A 114 -2.30 -0.59 -11.72
CA CYS A 114 -2.32 0.22 -10.52
C CYS A 114 -2.89 -0.57 -9.34
N TYR A 115 -2.17 -0.54 -8.22
CA TYR A 115 -2.62 -1.07 -6.92
C TYR A 115 -2.29 -0.11 -5.79
N ALA A 116 -3.12 -0.09 -4.75
CA ALA A 116 -2.68 0.32 -3.42
C ALA A 116 -1.90 -0.84 -2.78
N LEU A 117 -0.66 -0.58 -2.37
CA LEU A 117 0.23 -1.55 -1.73
C LEU A 117 0.60 -1.10 -0.31
N PRO A 118 0.85 -2.06 0.61
CA PRO A 118 1.30 -1.73 1.96
C PRO A 118 2.70 -1.10 1.95
N LEU A 119 2.90 -0.05 2.76
CA LEU A 119 4.25 0.48 2.99
C LEU A 119 5.02 -0.44 3.94
N VAL A 120 6.29 -0.71 3.61
CA VAL A 120 7.12 -1.72 4.30
C VAL A 120 8.00 -1.15 5.40
N ASN A 121 8.17 0.17 5.47
CA ASN A 121 9.10 0.84 6.40
C ASN A 121 8.46 1.94 7.24
N ARG A 122 7.16 2.20 7.04
CA ARG A 122 6.39 3.21 7.77
C ARG A 122 4.90 2.89 7.68
N ALA A 123 4.11 3.54 8.52
CA ALA A 123 2.65 3.39 8.48
C ALA A 123 2.06 3.92 7.16
N GLY A 124 1.01 3.25 6.69
CA GLY A 124 0.20 3.66 5.55
C GLY A 124 0.37 2.78 4.31
N THR A 125 -0.11 3.32 3.19
CA THR A 125 -0.17 2.64 1.89
C THR A 125 0.43 3.55 0.81
N THR A 126 0.71 2.97 -0.36
CA THR A 126 1.12 3.72 -1.54
C THR A 126 0.37 3.21 -2.76
N ILE A 127 0.06 4.11 -3.70
CA ILE A 127 -0.49 3.74 -4.99
C ILE A 127 0.67 3.64 -5.98
N VAL A 128 0.78 2.51 -6.68
CA VAL A 128 1.86 2.28 -7.64
C VAL A 128 1.43 1.33 -8.75
N CYS A 129 2.08 1.45 -9.90
CA CYS A 129 1.98 0.48 -10.99
C CYS A 129 2.89 -0.71 -10.69
N ASP A 130 2.31 -1.90 -10.63
CA ASP A 130 3.03 -3.14 -10.37
C ASP A 130 2.41 -4.31 -11.14
N THR A 131 3.05 -5.47 -11.10
CA THR A 131 2.45 -6.71 -11.59
C THR A 131 1.42 -7.23 -10.58
N GLN A 132 0.43 -7.97 -11.06
CA GLN A 132 -0.54 -8.65 -10.19
C GLN A 132 0.18 -9.62 -9.24
N GLU A 133 1.15 -10.37 -9.75
CA GLU A 133 1.89 -11.35 -8.97
C GLU A 133 2.70 -10.71 -7.85
N ASP A 134 3.48 -9.65 -8.12
CA ASP A 134 4.26 -8.99 -7.07
C ASP A 134 3.35 -8.31 -6.04
N SER A 135 2.25 -7.70 -6.50
CA SER A 135 1.25 -7.13 -5.61
C SER A 135 0.73 -8.18 -4.63
N LEU A 136 0.30 -9.34 -5.13
CA LEU A 136 -0.18 -10.45 -4.31
C LEU A 136 0.88 -10.92 -3.31
N ARG A 137 2.13 -11.14 -3.76
CA ARG A 137 3.23 -11.54 -2.89
C ARG A 137 3.45 -10.56 -1.73
N ARG A 138 3.27 -9.26 -1.94
CA ARG A 138 3.39 -8.26 -0.86
C ARG A 138 2.26 -8.34 0.16
N PHE A 139 1.03 -8.66 -0.25
CA PHE A 139 -0.07 -8.91 0.69
C PHE A 139 0.14 -10.21 1.48
N GLU A 140 0.59 -11.27 0.81
CA GLU A 140 0.91 -12.54 1.47
C GLU A 140 2.07 -12.38 2.48
N ALA A 141 3.13 -11.69 2.09
CA ALA A 141 4.27 -11.38 2.97
C ALA A 141 3.86 -10.53 4.19
N ALA A 142 2.82 -9.70 4.04
CA ALA A 142 2.23 -8.94 5.14
C ALA A 142 1.34 -9.78 6.07
N GLY A 143 1.08 -11.05 5.73
CA GLY A 143 0.30 -11.99 6.55
C GLY A 143 -1.22 -11.74 6.50
N VAL A 144 -1.73 -11.24 5.37
CA VAL A 144 -3.17 -11.12 5.09
C VAL A 144 -3.61 -12.08 3.99
N THR A 145 -4.88 -12.50 4.00
CA THR A 145 -5.52 -13.36 3.01
C THR A 145 -6.50 -12.55 2.14
N GLY A 146 -7.11 -13.14 1.11
CA GLY A 146 -8.06 -12.42 0.24
C GLY A 146 -7.42 -11.57 -0.87
N GLY A 147 -6.14 -11.82 -1.19
CA GLY A 147 -5.42 -11.12 -2.27
C GLY A 147 -5.34 -9.60 -2.08
N THR A 148 -5.37 -8.85 -3.18
CA THR A 148 -5.21 -7.38 -3.17
C THR A 148 -6.44 -6.63 -2.65
N THR A 149 -7.62 -7.26 -2.57
CA THR A 149 -8.88 -6.62 -2.14
C THR A 149 -9.43 -7.14 -0.82
N GLY A 150 -8.84 -8.19 -0.22
CA GLY A 150 -9.32 -8.77 1.04
C GLY A 150 -10.58 -9.63 0.90
N ASN A 151 -10.94 -10.02 -0.32
CA ASN A 151 -12.03 -10.93 -0.62
C ASN A 151 -11.49 -12.04 -1.52
N ASP A 152 -11.64 -13.30 -1.11
CA ASP A 152 -11.24 -14.48 -1.90
C ASP A 152 -12.10 -14.70 -3.17
N ASN A 153 -12.83 -13.69 -3.64
CA ASN A 153 -13.53 -13.78 -4.90
C ASN A 153 -12.50 -13.54 -6.03
N THR A 154 -11.85 -14.64 -6.40
CA THR A 154 -10.95 -14.82 -7.54
C THR A 154 -11.63 -14.41 -8.85
N THR A 155 -11.80 -13.11 -9.05
CA THR A 155 -12.18 -12.50 -10.33
C THR A 155 -11.11 -11.48 -10.73
N ASP A 156 -9.85 -11.88 -10.57
CA ASP A 156 -8.69 -11.33 -11.29
C ASP A 156 -7.75 -12.47 -11.68
N THR A 157 -8.29 -13.69 -11.85
CA THR A 157 -7.65 -14.72 -12.69
C THR A 157 -7.94 -14.34 -14.14
N SER A 158 -7.32 -13.25 -14.59
CA SER A 158 -6.96 -13.18 -16.00
C SER A 158 -5.81 -14.16 -16.16
N THR A 159 -6.20 -15.37 -16.55
CA THR A 159 -5.40 -16.29 -17.35
C THR A 159 -4.51 -15.47 -18.29
N SER A 160 -3.26 -15.26 -17.89
CA SER A 160 -2.18 -15.19 -18.87
C SER A 160 -2.11 -16.60 -19.45
N THR A 161 -2.91 -16.81 -20.49
CA THR A 161 -2.72 -17.92 -21.41
C THR A 161 -1.33 -17.69 -21.98
N THR A 162 -0.33 -18.33 -21.38
CA THR A 162 0.85 -18.77 -22.10
C THR A 162 0.30 -19.67 -23.22
N THR A 163 0.15 -19.08 -24.40
CA THR A 163 -0.02 -19.84 -25.63
C THR A 163 1.17 -20.80 -25.72
N PRO A 164 0.94 -22.13 -25.82
CA PRO A 164 2.00 -23.04 -26.19
C PRO A 164 2.23 -22.84 -27.69
N THR A 165 3.20 -22.01 -28.05
CA THR A 165 3.80 -22.09 -29.39
C THR A 165 4.83 -23.21 -29.36
N THR A 166 4.38 -24.42 -29.67
CA THR A 166 5.19 -25.36 -30.44
C THR A 166 5.21 -24.89 -31.88
N ASP A 167 6.39 -24.55 -32.40
CA ASP A 167 6.91 -25.03 -33.70
C ASP A 167 8.26 -24.35 -34.00
N ASP A 168 9.30 -25.17 -33.85
CA ASP A 168 10.52 -25.36 -34.67
C ASP A 168 11.38 -24.20 -35.23
N GLN A 169 12.64 -24.23 -34.77
CA GLN A 169 13.94 -24.05 -35.46
C GLN A 169 14.18 -22.86 -36.41
N ASP A 170 15.10 -21.97 -36.00
CA ASP A 170 16.46 -21.80 -36.59
C ASP A 170 17.02 -20.40 -36.28
N GLY A 171 18.21 -20.33 -35.68
CA GLY A 171 19.00 -19.10 -35.59
C GLY A 171 19.76 -18.95 -34.28
N ALA A 172 21.04 -19.33 -34.32
CA ALA A 172 22.02 -19.13 -33.27
C ALA A 172 22.29 -17.65 -32.96
N ASP A 173 23.01 -17.44 -31.84
CA ASP A 173 23.74 -16.24 -31.35
C ASP A 173 23.20 -15.81 -29.97
N ASP A 174 23.57 -16.53 -28.90
CA ASP A 174 24.79 -16.36 -28.10
C ASP A 174 24.72 -15.16 -27.13
N CYS A 175 24.37 -15.46 -25.88
CA CYS A 175 25.03 -14.91 -24.69
C CYS A 175 24.58 -15.73 -23.47
N ASP A 176 25.26 -16.88 -23.31
CA ASP A 176 25.29 -17.71 -22.12
C ASP A 176 26.25 -17.06 -21.11
N ASP A 177 25.77 -16.73 -19.91
CA ASP A 177 26.61 -16.69 -18.70
C ASP A 177 25.75 -17.14 -17.50
N ASP A 178 25.79 -18.45 -17.36
CA ASP A 178 25.30 -19.31 -16.29
C ASP A 178 25.71 -18.84 -14.88
N VAL A 179 24.73 -18.48 -14.04
CA VAL A 179 24.85 -18.65 -12.58
C VAL A 179 23.61 -19.36 -12.06
N GLY A 180 23.73 -20.69 -11.95
CA GLY A 180 22.68 -21.61 -11.55
C GLY A 180 22.01 -21.31 -10.19
N TYR A 181 20.69 -21.45 -10.19
CA TYR A 181 19.89 -21.79 -9.00
C TYR A 181 19.14 -23.09 -9.29
N PRO A 182 19.18 -24.10 -8.39
CA PRO A 182 18.58 -25.41 -8.65
C PRO A 182 17.06 -25.33 -8.66
N GLN A 183 16.46 -25.51 -9.84
CA GLN A 183 15.04 -25.78 -10.01
C GLN A 183 14.72 -27.19 -9.51
N ARG A 184 13.95 -27.29 -8.43
CA ARG A 184 13.24 -28.51 -8.06
C ARG A 184 12.04 -28.69 -8.98
N ALA A 185 12.24 -29.42 -10.08
CA ALA A 185 11.17 -29.97 -10.89
C ALA A 185 10.88 -31.43 -10.49
N GLU A 186 9.59 -31.69 -10.27
CA GLU A 186 8.85 -32.92 -10.57
C GLU A 186 9.28 -34.28 -9.98
N LEU A 187 8.46 -34.76 -9.03
CA LEU A 187 8.09 -36.18 -8.95
C LEU A 187 6.73 -36.37 -9.62
N ARG A 188 6.73 -36.52 -10.94
CA ARG A 188 5.72 -37.31 -11.65
C ARG A 188 6.24 -38.75 -11.70
N GLN A 189 5.75 -39.62 -10.82
CA GLN A 189 5.88 -41.07 -11.04
C GLN A 189 4.49 -41.64 -11.30
N THR A 190 4.28 -41.94 -12.58
CA THR A 190 3.36 -42.91 -13.14
C THR A 190 3.37 -44.20 -12.31
N SER A 191 2.21 -44.65 -11.84
CA SER A 191 2.05 -46.05 -11.45
C SER A 191 0.62 -46.53 -11.68
N ILE A 192 0.49 -47.33 -12.75
CA ILE A 192 -0.29 -48.58 -12.81
C ILE A 192 -1.81 -48.44 -13.08
N LEU A 193 -2.12 -48.57 -14.38
CA LEU A 193 -3.24 -49.38 -14.89
C LEU A 193 -3.15 -50.82 -14.36
N TYR A 194 -4.29 -51.51 -14.24
CA TYR A 194 -4.60 -52.88 -13.75
C TYR A 194 -5.09 -52.90 -12.27
N ASN A 195 -6.31 -53.33 -11.93
CA ASN A 195 -7.12 -54.40 -12.52
C ASN A 195 -8.62 -54.34 -12.12
N ASP A 196 -9.49 -54.85 -13.00
CA ASP A 196 -10.90 -55.22 -12.83
C ASP A 196 -11.15 -56.25 -11.69
N VAL A 197 -12.26 -56.07 -10.94
CA VAL A 197 -13.32 -57.04 -10.55
C VAL A 197 -14.60 -56.27 -10.25
#